data_AF-A0A529VWP0-F1
#
_entry.id   AF-A0A529VWP0-F1
#
_cell.length_a   1.000
_cell.length_b   1.000
_cell.length_c   1.000
_cell.angle_alpha   90.00
_cell.angle_beta   90.00
_cell.angle_gamma   90.00
#
_symmetry.space_group_name_H-M   'P 1'
#
loop_
_entity.id
_entity.type
_entity.pdbx_description
1 polymer ?
#
loop_
_entity_poly.entity_id
_entity_poly.type
_entity_poly.pdbx_seq_one_letter_code
_entity_poly.pdbx_strand_id
1 'polypeptide(L)'
;NIESTYGVPPGVLLAIWGMETGFGASMGNQNTVSAIVTLAYDCRRPDYFRPHAIAALKLVDSGALSASSVGAMHGEIGHTQFLPGNVMKFGVGSRNLRDRNTALASTANYLKAHGWHAGASYEANMGAIAGWNSASVYQQAIARIGEAIDAD
;
A
#
# COMPACT_ATOMS: atom_id res chain seq x y z
N ASN A 1 15.13 9.44 5.54
CA ASN A 1 15.13 8.82 6.88
C ASN A 1 13.67 8.50 7.27
N ILE A 2 13.13 7.36 6.80
CA ILE A 2 11.68 7.01 6.92
C ILE A 2 11.33 6.72 8.38
N GLU A 3 12.11 5.84 9.03
CA GLU A 3 11.89 5.45 10.42
C GLU A 3 11.85 6.65 11.35
N SER A 4 12.82 7.57 11.27
CA SER A 4 12.80 8.79 12.10
C SER A 4 11.55 9.66 11.92
N THR A 5 10.91 9.61 10.75
CA THR A 5 9.74 10.45 10.43
C THR A 5 8.44 9.81 10.92
N TYR A 6 8.32 8.50 10.74
CA TYR A 6 7.07 7.77 10.96
C TYR A 6 7.07 6.92 12.23
N GLY A 7 8.24 6.64 12.82
CA GLY A 7 8.40 5.71 13.93
C GLY A 7 8.17 4.25 13.54
N VAL A 8 8.20 3.95 12.23
CA VAL A 8 7.97 2.63 11.65
C VAL A 8 9.34 2.03 11.28
N PRO A 9 9.73 0.89 11.88
CA PRO A 9 11.03 0.26 11.63
C PRO A 9 11.09 -0.36 10.23
N PRO A 10 12.29 -0.65 9.70
CA PRO A 10 12.45 -1.19 8.37
C PRO A 10 11.82 -2.58 8.19
N GLY A 11 11.82 -3.43 9.21
CA GLY A 11 11.35 -4.83 9.14
C GLY A 11 9.92 -4.94 8.63
N VAL A 12 8.96 -4.24 9.22
CA VAL A 12 7.55 -4.27 8.78
C VAL A 12 7.36 -3.74 7.36
N LEU A 13 8.14 -2.73 6.97
CA LEU A 13 8.10 -2.16 5.61
C LEU A 13 8.65 -3.15 4.59
N LEU A 14 9.75 -3.84 4.91
CA LEU A 14 10.35 -4.87 4.07
C LEU A 14 9.45 -6.11 3.97
N ALA A 15 8.81 -6.51 5.07
CA ALA A 15 7.85 -7.61 5.09
C ALA A 15 6.67 -7.34 4.13
N ILE A 16 6.03 -6.18 4.26
CA ILE A 16 4.96 -5.74 3.35
C ILE A 16 5.47 -5.69 1.91
N TRP A 17 6.59 -5.03 1.67
CA TRP A 17 7.10 -4.84 0.31
C TRP A 17 7.47 -6.17 -0.38
N GLY A 18 8.07 -7.10 0.37
CA GLY A 18 8.38 -8.45 -0.08
C GLY A 18 7.12 -9.26 -0.39
N MET A 19 6.15 -9.25 0.53
CA MET A 19 4.91 -10.02 0.37
C MET A 19 3.98 -9.48 -0.72
N GLU A 20 3.97 -8.17 -0.95
CA GLU A 20 3.11 -7.55 -1.97
C GLU A 20 3.66 -7.75 -3.39
N THR A 21 4.96 -7.59 -3.59
CA THR A 21 5.52 -7.49 -4.96
C THR A 21 6.85 -8.20 -5.17
N GLY A 22 7.37 -8.93 -4.18
CA GLY A 22 8.73 -9.46 -4.22
C GLY A 22 9.75 -8.33 -4.39
N PHE A 23 9.61 -7.26 -3.60
CA PHE A 23 10.46 -6.07 -3.68
C PHE A 23 10.38 -5.33 -5.02
N GLY A 24 9.22 -5.36 -5.67
CA GLY A 24 8.97 -4.76 -6.98
C GLY A 24 9.25 -5.67 -8.18
N ALA A 25 9.64 -6.93 -7.97
CA ALA A 25 9.82 -7.91 -9.04
C ALA A 25 8.52 -8.17 -9.82
N SER A 26 7.36 -8.12 -9.15
CA SER A 26 6.04 -8.25 -9.77
C SER A 26 5.09 -7.19 -9.22
N MET A 27 4.81 -6.15 -10.02
CA MET A 27 3.86 -5.07 -9.67
C MET A 27 2.57 -5.11 -10.50
N GLY A 28 2.39 -6.18 -11.28
CA GLY A 28 1.31 -6.33 -12.24
C GLY A 28 1.53 -5.59 -13.56
N ASN A 29 0.70 -5.94 -14.55
CA ASN A 29 0.73 -5.45 -15.92
C ASN A 29 -0.66 -5.01 -16.43
N GLN A 30 -1.65 -4.95 -15.55
CA GLN A 30 -3.02 -4.57 -15.90
C GLN A 30 -3.14 -3.04 -15.92
N ASN A 31 -3.83 -2.47 -16.91
CA ASN A 31 -4.11 -1.03 -16.92
C ASN A 31 -4.93 -0.63 -15.67
N THR A 32 -4.35 0.23 -14.82
CA THR A 32 -4.90 0.55 -13.49
C THR A 32 -6.26 1.22 -13.56
N VAL A 33 -6.41 2.22 -14.43
CA VAL A 33 -7.66 2.99 -14.58
C VAL A 33 -8.76 2.09 -15.14
N SER A 34 -8.45 1.29 -16.17
CA SER A 34 -9.39 0.34 -16.75
C SER A 34 -9.86 -0.71 -15.74
N ALA A 35 -8.94 -1.31 -14.96
CA ALA A 35 -9.26 -2.31 -13.95
C ALA A 35 -10.21 -1.75 -12.88
N ILE A 36 -9.87 -0.58 -12.31
CA ILE A 36 -10.66 -0.02 -11.21
C ILE A 36 -12.04 0.46 -11.68
N VAL A 37 -12.15 1.02 -12.89
CA VAL A 37 -13.44 1.44 -13.47
C VAL A 37 -14.30 0.22 -13.78
N THR A 38 -13.70 -0.87 -14.28
CA THR A 38 -14.41 -2.14 -14.48
C THR A 38 -15.00 -2.65 -13.16
N LEU A 39 -14.24 -2.63 -12.07
CA LEU A 39 -14.72 -3.06 -10.75
C LEU A 39 -15.73 -2.11 -10.11
N ALA A 40 -15.68 -0.81 -10.43
CA ALA A 40 -16.69 0.16 -10.01
C ALA A 40 -18.02 0.00 -10.74
N TYR A 41 -17.99 -0.63 -11.92
CA TYR A 41 -19.18 -0.98 -12.71
C TYR A 41 -19.72 -2.40 -12.40
N ASP A 42 -18.86 -3.32 -11.96
CA ASP A 42 -19.22 -4.69 -11.57
C ASP A 42 -20.29 -4.73 -10.46
N CYS A 43 -21.17 -5.73 -10.49
CA CYS A 43 -22.32 -5.82 -9.59
C CYS A 43 -22.00 -6.27 -8.16
N ARG A 44 -20.83 -6.86 -7.90
CA ARG A 44 -20.54 -7.52 -6.61
C ARG A 44 -20.18 -6.53 -5.50
N ARG A 45 -19.33 -5.54 -5.81
CA ARG A 45 -18.80 -4.57 -4.82
C ARG A 45 -18.60 -3.15 -5.41
N PRO A 46 -19.55 -2.60 -6.19
CA PRO A 46 -19.33 -1.33 -6.88
C PRO A 46 -19.11 -0.17 -5.90
N ASP A 47 -19.83 -0.14 -4.77
CA ASP A 47 -19.72 0.93 -3.77
C ASP A 47 -18.33 1.01 -3.13
N TYR A 48 -17.65 -0.14 -3.00
CA TYR A 48 -16.27 -0.18 -2.52
C TYR A 48 -15.33 0.45 -3.55
N PHE A 49 -15.48 0.13 -4.84
CA PHE A 49 -14.52 0.54 -5.88
C PHE A 49 -14.78 1.93 -6.49
N ARG A 50 -16.00 2.46 -6.47
CA ARG A 50 -16.32 3.82 -6.96
C ARG A 50 -15.41 4.93 -6.40
N PRO A 51 -15.16 5.03 -5.08
CA PRO A 51 -14.23 6.04 -4.57
C PRO A 51 -12.79 5.83 -5.08
N HIS A 52 -12.37 4.58 -5.29
CA HIS A 52 -11.05 4.29 -5.88
C HIS A 52 -11.00 4.64 -7.37
N ALA A 53 -12.08 4.47 -8.14
CA ALA A 53 -12.15 4.90 -9.53
C ALA A 53 -12.01 6.42 -9.65
N ILE A 54 -12.74 7.19 -8.83
CA ILE A 54 -12.60 8.65 -8.78
C ILE A 54 -11.18 9.04 -8.36
N ALA A 55 -10.61 8.37 -7.37
CA ALA A 55 -9.24 8.63 -6.93
C ALA A 55 -8.21 8.33 -8.04
N ALA A 56 -8.39 7.28 -8.84
CA ALA A 56 -7.51 6.97 -9.96
C ALA A 56 -7.49 8.08 -11.01
N LEU A 57 -8.66 8.63 -11.36
CA LEU A 57 -8.76 9.76 -12.28
C LEU A 57 -8.05 11.00 -11.72
N LYS A 58 -8.27 11.32 -10.45
CA LYS A 58 -7.56 12.43 -9.78
C LYS A 58 -6.05 12.23 -9.74
N LEU A 59 -5.58 11.00 -9.59
CA LEU A 59 -4.15 10.69 -9.63
C LEU A 59 -3.58 10.91 -11.03
N VAL A 60 -4.35 10.61 -12.09
CA VAL A 60 -3.97 10.97 -13.47
C VAL A 60 -3.89 12.49 -13.63
N ASP A 61 -4.89 13.24 -13.17
CA ASP A 61 -4.89 14.71 -13.24
C ASP A 61 -3.68 15.32 -12.51
N SER A 62 -3.27 14.73 -11.39
CA SER A 62 -2.10 15.19 -10.61
C SER A 62 -0.74 14.75 -11.19
N GLY A 63 -0.73 13.90 -12.22
CA GLY A 63 0.49 13.34 -12.81
C GLY A 63 1.13 12.19 -12.03
N ALA A 64 0.54 11.74 -10.91
CA ALA A 64 1.00 10.58 -10.15
C ALA A 64 0.74 9.25 -10.90
N LEU A 65 -0.28 9.23 -11.77
CA LEU A 65 -0.55 8.19 -12.75
C LEU A 65 -0.65 8.80 -14.15
N SER A 66 -0.63 7.93 -15.16
CA SER A 66 -0.96 8.23 -16.54
C SER A 66 -2.05 7.28 -17.04
N ALA A 67 -2.69 7.60 -18.17
CA ALA A 67 -3.67 6.71 -18.81
C ALA A 67 -3.08 5.33 -19.19
N SER A 68 -1.76 5.24 -19.36
CA SER A 68 -1.02 4.01 -19.66
C SER A 68 -0.43 3.32 -18.43
N SER A 69 -0.66 3.85 -17.22
CA SER A 69 -0.11 3.26 -16.00
C SER A 69 -0.70 1.88 -15.73
N VAL A 70 0.18 0.98 -15.26
CA VAL A 70 -0.16 -0.42 -14.97
C VAL A 70 0.06 -0.74 -13.49
N GLY A 71 -0.74 -1.70 -13.01
CA GLY A 71 -0.72 -2.24 -11.66
C GLY A 71 -1.26 -3.66 -11.64
N ALA A 72 -1.71 -4.12 -10.47
CA ALA A 72 -2.30 -5.45 -10.34
C ALA A 72 -3.78 -5.49 -10.75
N MET A 73 -4.32 -6.70 -10.68
CA MET A 73 -5.61 -7.08 -11.27
C MET A 73 -6.78 -6.23 -10.78
N HIS A 74 -6.76 -5.73 -9.53
CA HIS A 74 -7.84 -4.91 -8.98
C HIS A 74 -7.51 -3.42 -8.90
N GLY A 75 -6.46 -2.99 -9.60
CA GLY A 75 -6.07 -1.58 -9.67
C GLY A 75 -5.13 -1.15 -8.55
N GLU A 76 -4.52 -2.09 -7.82
CA GLU A 76 -3.45 -1.82 -6.87
C GLU A 76 -2.19 -1.27 -7.57
N ILE A 77 -1.51 -0.32 -6.95
CA ILE A 77 -0.47 0.49 -7.59
C ILE A 77 0.89 0.26 -6.94
N GLY A 78 1.88 -0.06 -7.79
CA GLY A 78 3.30 0.09 -7.48
C GLY A 78 3.83 -0.90 -6.45
N HIS A 79 4.90 -0.51 -5.77
CA HIS A 79 5.70 -1.41 -4.92
C HIS A 79 4.92 -2.01 -3.74
N THR A 80 3.92 -1.31 -3.22
CA THR A 80 3.17 -1.74 -2.03
C THR A 80 1.66 -1.84 -2.29
N GLN A 81 1.26 -1.95 -3.55
CA GLN A 81 -0.09 -2.39 -3.95
C GLN A 81 -1.24 -1.58 -3.31
N PHE A 82 -1.05 -0.27 -3.14
CA PHE A 82 -2.15 0.59 -2.70
C PHE A 82 -3.24 0.68 -3.75
N LEU A 83 -4.49 0.55 -3.32
CA LEU A 83 -5.60 1.03 -4.10
C LEU A 83 -5.55 2.57 -4.23
N PRO A 84 -6.06 3.17 -5.33
CA PRO A 84 -5.94 4.60 -5.62
C PRO A 84 -6.38 5.54 -4.49
N GLY A 85 -7.50 5.23 -3.83
CA GLY A 85 -7.97 5.97 -2.65
C GLY A 85 -6.98 6.02 -1.48
N ASN A 86 -6.19 4.96 -1.26
CA ASN A 86 -5.13 4.95 -0.24
C ASN A 86 -3.94 5.82 -0.67
N VAL A 87 -3.63 5.85 -1.97
CA VAL A 87 -2.62 6.79 -2.51
C VAL A 87 -3.04 8.25 -2.26
N MET A 88 -4.32 8.57 -2.43
CA MET A 88 -4.82 9.92 -2.16
C MET A 88 -4.74 10.31 -0.68
N LYS A 89 -4.96 9.36 0.24
CA LYS A 89 -4.98 9.59 1.69
C LYS A 89 -3.59 9.58 2.32
N PHE A 90 -2.74 8.65 1.91
CA PHE A 90 -1.49 8.32 2.59
C PHE A 90 -0.25 8.49 1.70
N GLY A 91 -0.43 8.67 0.40
CA GLY A 91 0.66 8.92 -0.54
C GLY A 91 1.41 10.20 -0.20
N VAL A 92 2.73 10.09 -0.10
CA VAL A 92 3.63 11.21 0.23
C VAL A 92 4.28 11.78 -1.02
N GLY A 93 4.77 13.03 -0.95
CA GLY A 93 5.52 13.66 -2.03
C GLY A 93 4.75 13.66 -3.37
N SER A 94 5.37 13.08 -4.40
CA SER A 94 4.78 12.98 -5.75
C SER A 94 3.64 11.97 -5.86
N ARG A 95 3.43 11.11 -4.85
CA ARG A 95 2.47 10.00 -4.85
C ARG A 95 2.70 8.94 -5.94
N ASN A 96 3.83 8.99 -6.64
CA ASN A 96 4.22 7.96 -7.60
C ASN A 96 4.71 6.71 -6.85
N LEU A 97 3.83 5.73 -6.62
CA LEU A 97 4.20 4.50 -5.89
C LEU A 97 5.02 3.50 -6.72
N ARG A 98 5.37 3.83 -7.96
CA ARG A 98 6.41 3.11 -8.72
C ARG A 98 7.81 3.60 -8.35
N ASP A 99 7.93 4.74 -7.67
CA ASP A 99 9.17 5.11 -6.99
C ASP A 99 9.23 4.40 -5.63
N ARG A 100 10.30 3.64 -5.40
CA ARG A 100 10.51 2.84 -4.19
C ARG A 100 10.44 3.68 -2.92
N ASN A 101 11.11 4.83 -2.90
CA ASN A 101 11.21 5.65 -1.70
C ASN A 101 9.85 6.24 -1.34
N THR A 102 9.11 6.73 -2.34
CA THR A 102 7.75 7.23 -2.20
C THR A 102 6.81 6.13 -1.71
N ALA A 103 6.91 4.91 -2.25
CA ALA A 103 6.09 3.79 -1.83
C ALA A 103 6.34 3.40 -0.37
N LEU A 104 7.59 3.18 0.03
CA LEU A 104 7.92 2.81 1.41
C LEU A 104 7.55 3.89 2.42
N ALA A 105 7.76 5.17 2.08
CA ALA A 105 7.35 6.28 2.94
C ALA A 105 5.82 6.41 3.03
N SER A 106 5.09 6.13 1.95
CA SER A 106 3.62 6.11 1.96
C SER A 106 3.06 4.94 2.78
N THR A 107 3.71 3.77 2.73
CA THR A 107 3.40 2.62 3.58
C THR A 107 3.65 2.93 5.05
N ALA A 108 4.76 3.58 5.39
CA ALA A 108 5.04 4.01 6.76
C ALA A 108 4.01 5.04 7.26
N ASN A 109 3.63 6.00 6.41
CA ASN A 109 2.57 6.96 6.73
C ASN A 109 1.22 6.27 6.97
N TYR A 110 0.89 5.26 6.16
CA TYR A 110 -0.30 4.44 6.35
C TYR A 110 -0.28 3.73 7.70
N LEU A 111 0.79 3.02 8.05
CA LEU A 111 0.88 2.30 9.33
C LEU A 111 0.76 3.26 10.52
N LYS A 112 1.44 4.40 10.47
CA LYS A 112 1.31 5.47 11.48
C LYS A 112 -0.12 5.95 11.62
N ALA A 113 -0.81 6.20 10.50
CA ALA A 113 -2.21 6.63 10.52
C ALA A 113 -3.17 5.55 11.03
N HIS A 114 -2.78 4.27 10.97
CA HIS A 114 -3.52 3.13 11.51
C HIS A 114 -3.09 2.74 12.93
N GLY A 115 -2.42 3.65 13.63
CA GLY A 115 -2.12 3.49 15.06
C GLY A 115 -0.80 2.79 15.35
N TRP A 116 0.14 2.72 14.40
CA TRP A 116 1.48 2.24 14.71
C TRP A 116 2.12 3.07 15.83
N HIS A 117 2.64 2.40 16.83
CA HIS A 117 3.29 2.97 18.02
C HIS A 117 4.77 2.60 18.01
N ALA A 118 5.62 3.62 17.86
CA ALA A 118 7.06 3.46 17.85
C ALA A 118 7.58 2.86 19.16
N GLY A 119 8.50 1.90 19.08
CA GLY A 119 9.08 1.21 20.23
C GLY A 119 8.17 0.19 20.91
N ALA A 120 6.91 0.05 20.49
CA ALA A 120 6.04 -1.03 20.94
C ALA A 120 6.33 -2.33 20.16
N SER A 121 5.97 -3.48 20.74
CA SER A 121 6.12 -4.77 20.08
C SER A 121 5.24 -4.89 18.83
N TYR A 122 5.58 -5.83 17.95
CA TYR A 122 4.74 -6.16 16.79
C TYR A 122 3.34 -6.62 17.21
N GLU A 123 3.22 -7.39 18.29
CA GLU A 123 1.94 -7.80 18.88
C GLU A 123 1.07 -6.58 19.27
N ALA A 124 1.66 -5.59 19.93
CA ALA A 124 0.96 -4.35 20.28
C ALA A 124 0.55 -3.51 19.05
N ASN A 125 1.27 -3.67 17.94
CA ASN A 125 1.02 -2.98 16.67
C ASN A 125 0.14 -3.77 15.69
N MET A 126 -0.42 -4.91 16.09
CA MET A 126 -1.26 -5.75 15.21
C MET A 126 -2.47 -5.01 14.65
N GLY A 127 -3.02 -4.02 15.36
CA GLY A 127 -4.10 -3.17 14.84
C GLY A 127 -3.70 -2.38 13.58
N ALA A 128 -2.48 -1.84 13.55
CA ALA A 128 -1.96 -1.12 12.39
C ALA A 128 -1.71 -2.07 11.20
N ILE A 129 -1.17 -3.26 11.47
CA ILE A 129 -0.94 -4.30 10.46
C ILE A 129 -2.27 -4.83 9.91
N ALA A 130 -3.28 -5.01 10.77
CA ALA A 130 -4.61 -5.47 10.37
C ALA A 130 -5.34 -4.50 9.44
N GLY A 131 -4.98 -3.20 9.47
CA GLY A 131 -5.44 -2.23 8.47
C GLY A 131 -5.01 -2.60 7.05
N TRP A 132 -3.80 -3.13 6.89
CA TRP A 132 -3.18 -3.38 5.59
C TRP A 132 -3.90 -4.44 4.77
N ASN A 133 -4.17 -5.60 5.37
CA ASN A 133 -4.83 -6.73 4.73
C ASN A 133 -5.75 -7.43 5.74
N SER A 134 -6.95 -7.81 5.32
CA SER A 134 -7.96 -8.40 6.21
C SER A 134 -7.69 -9.87 6.58
N ALA A 135 -6.75 -10.56 5.92
CA ALA A 135 -6.44 -11.95 6.19
C ALA A 135 -5.50 -12.07 7.40
N SER A 136 -5.95 -12.74 8.47
CA SER A 136 -5.17 -12.92 9.70
C SER A 136 -3.83 -13.60 9.47
N VAL A 137 -3.76 -14.58 8.56
CA VAL A 137 -2.51 -15.25 8.18
C VAL A 137 -1.51 -14.30 7.51
N TYR A 138 -2.00 -13.33 6.73
CA TYR A 138 -1.16 -12.32 6.08
C TYR A 138 -0.62 -11.33 7.12
N GLN A 139 -1.48 -10.91 8.05
CA GLN A 139 -1.10 -10.03 9.17
C GLN A 139 -0.03 -10.67 10.05
N GLN A 140 -0.22 -11.94 10.43
CA GLN A 140 0.75 -12.69 11.24
C GLN A 140 2.08 -12.90 10.50
N ALA A 141 2.03 -13.14 9.19
CA ALA A 141 3.24 -13.26 8.37
C ALA A 141 4.03 -11.95 8.33
N ILE A 142 3.36 -10.80 8.10
CA ILE A 142 4.00 -9.48 8.17
C ILE A 142 4.69 -9.30 9.53
N ALA A 143 3.97 -9.58 10.62
CA ALA A 143 4.47 -9.34 11.97
C ALA A 143 5.71 -10.19 12.27
N ARG A 144 5.66 -11.49 11.95
CA ARG A 144 6.78 -12.42 12.18
C ARG A 144 7.99 -12.13 11.31
N ILE A 145 7.79 -11.80 10.04
CA ILE A 145 8.89 -11.45 9.12
C ILE A 145 9.52 -10.13 9.57
N GLY A 146 8.70 -9.13 9.91
CA GLY A 146 9.18 -7.84 10.36
C GLY A 146 9.97 -7.95 11.67
N GLU A 147 9.44 -8.68 12.64
CA GLU A 147 10.12 -8.94 13.92
C GLU A 147 11.45 -9.67 13.72
N ALA A 148 11.48 -10.68 12.85
CA ALA A 148 12.73 -11.40 12.56
C ALA A 148 13.78 -10.49 11.90
N ILE A 149 13.38 -9.59 11.00
CA ILE A 149 14.30 -8.65 10.35
C ILE A 149 14.83 -7.60 11.32
N ASP A 150 13.98 -7.07 12.20
CA ASP A 150 14.38 -6.01 13.14
C ASP A 150 15.14 -6.54 14.37
N ALA A 151 15.16 -7.86 14.57
CA ALA A 151 15.91 -8.52 15.64
C ALA A 151 17.38 -8.81 15.29
N ASP A 152 17.75 -8.75 14.01
CA ASP A 152 19.12 -8.90 13.48
C ASP A 152 19.91 -7.58 13.54
#